data_AF-A0A3N7G6V3-F1
#
_entry.id   AF-A0A3N7G6V3-F1
#
_cell.length_a   1.000
_cell.length_b   1.000
_cell.length_c   1.000
_cell.angle_alpha   90.00
_cell.angle_beta   90.00
_cell.angle_gamma   90.00
#
_symmetry.space_group_name_H-M   'P 1'
#
loop_
_entity.id
_entity.type
_entity.pdbx_description
1 polymer ?
#
loop_
_entity_poly.entity_id
_entity_poly.type
_entity_poly.pdbx_seq_one_letter_code
_entity_poly.pdbx_strand_id
1 'polypeptide(L)'
;MAGSGSERVAVELCKGINGLDKVVLRGPRGSSAEVYLYGGHVTSWRNDHGEELLFVSSKAIFKPPKAIRGGIPICFPQFGSHGSLEQHGFARNKFWSIDTDPPPFPTNSKSFIDLILKPSEEDTQKWPYSYEFRLRVALGPGGDLMLTSRVRNTNADGKPFTFAFAYHTYFSVSDISGVESMG
;
A
#
# COMPACT_ATOMS: atom_id res chain seq x y z
N MET A 1 0.48 41.92 -7.93
CA MET A 1 -0.77 41.11 -7.94
C MET A 1 -0.44 39.75 -7.33
N ALA A 2 -1.03 39.46 -6.18
CA ALA A 2 -0.81 38.21 -5.47
C ALA A 2 -1.56 37.08 -6.18
N GLY A 3 -0.83 36.08 -6.69
CA GLY A 3 -1.43 34.81 -7.07
C GLY A 3 -1.67 34.02 -5.80
N SER A 4 -2.93 33.86 -5.39
CA SER A 4 -3.32 32.93 -4.33
C SER A 4 -3.08 31.50 -4.83
N GLY A 5 -1.88 30.98 -4.59
CA GLY A 5 -1.61 29.55 -4.73
C GLY A 5 -2.46 28.83 -3.68
N SER A 6 -3.49 28.11 -4.13
CA SER A 6 -4.23 27.18 -3.26
C SER A 6 -3.20 26.24 -2.63
N GLU A 7 -3.05 26.31 -1.31
CA GLU A 7 -2.19 25.41 -0.57
C GLU A 7 -2.72 23.98 -0.80
N ARG A 8 -1.96 23.15 -1.52
CA ARG A 8 -2.38 21.77 -1.78
C ARG A 8 -2.24 20.99 -0.48
N VAL A 9 -3.33 20.38 -0.04
CA VAL A 9 -3.33 19.52 1.15
C VAL A 9 -2.35 18.36 0.94
N ALA A 10 -1.47 18.12 1.92
CA ALA A 10 -0.44 17.10 1.84
C ALA A 10 -1.01 15.67 1.74
N VAL A 11 -2.18 15.45 2.34
CA VAL A 11 -2.90 14.17 2.35
C VAL A 11 -4.35 14.44 1.96
N GLU A 12 -4.83 13.78 0.91
CA GLU A 12 -6.18 13.97 0.39
C GLU A 12 -6.87 12.62 0.24
N LEU A 13 -8.02 12.43 0.89
CA LEU A 13 -8.90 11.28 0.66
C LEU A 13 -9.88 11.61 -0.47
N CYS A 14 -9.91 10.79 -1.51
CA CYS A 14 -10.80 10.99 -2.66
C CYS A 14 -11.20 9.66 -3.33
N LYS A 15 -12.09 9.74 -4.32
CA LYS A 15 -12.50 8.58 -5.11
C LYS A 15 -11.56 8.37 -6.29
N GLY A 16 -11.10 7.14 -6.45
CA GLY A 16 -10.30 6.67 -7.57
C GLY A 16 -11.14 5.97 -8.64
N ILE A 17 -10.47 5.12 -9.43
CA ILE A 17 -11.09 4.34 -10.51
C ILE A 17 -12.21 3.48 -9.94
N ASN A 18 -13.35 3.43 -10.64
CA ASN A 18 -14.56 2.71 -10.24
C ASN A 18 -15.12 3.11 -8.85
N GLY A 19 -14.80 4.31 -8.36
CA GLY A 19 -15.32 4.81 -7.08
C GLY A 19 -14.68 4.18 -5.84
N LEU A 20 -13.57 3.46 -5.98
CA LEU A 20 -12.81 2.96 -4.84
C LEU A 20 -12.15 4.13 -4.09
N ASP A 21 -12.12 4.06 -2.77
CA ASP A 21 -11.44 5.06 -1.94
C ASP A 21 -9.92 4.97 -2.10
N LYS A 22 -9.30 6.13 -2.30
CA LYS A 22 -7.86 6.29 -2.34
C LYS A 22 -7.41 7.53 -1.56
N VAL A 23 -6.17 7.47 -1.11
CA VAL A 23 -5.46 8.61 -0.53
C VAL A 23 -4.39 9.05 -1.50
N VAL A 24 -4.31 10.36 -1.75
CA VAL A 24 -3.23 10.98 -2.49
C VAL A 24 -2.30 11.70 -1.53
N LEU A 25 -1.04 11.27 -1.50
CA LEU A 25 0.04 11.90 -0.76
C LEU A 25 0.76 12.88 -1.69
N ARG A 26 1.06 14.09 -1.21
CA ARG A 26 1.79 15.11 -1.96
C ARG A 26 2.99 15.60 -1.17
N GLY A 27 4.12 15.66 -1.86
CA GLY A 27 5.36 16.24 -1.37
C GLY A 27 5.44 17.74 -1.66
N PRO A 28 6.25 18.49 -0.91
CA PRO A 28 6.38 19.94 -1.05
C PRO A 28 6.99 20.36 -2.39
N ARG A 29 7.71 19.46 -3.07
CA ARG A 29 8.39 19.72 -4.35
C ARG A 29 7.61 19.23 -5.58
N GLY A 30 6.39 18.73 -5.40
CA GLY A 30 5.53 18.26 -6.49
C GLY A 30 5.47 16.74 -6.67
N SER A 31 6.32 15.97 -5.97
CA SER A 31 6.20 14.52 -5.90
C SER A 31 4.84 14.09 -5.34
N SER A 32 4.37 12.91 -5.72
CA SER A 32 3.08 12.39 -5.23
C SER A 32 3.03 10.88 -5.19
N ALA A 33 2.11 10.33 -4.41
CA ALA A 33 1.80 8.91 -4.41
C ALA A 33 0.29 8.67 -4.25
N GLU A 34 -0.23 7.61 -4.86
CA GLU A 34 -1.63 7.19 -4.72
C GLU A 34 -1.73 5.84 -4.03
N VAL A 35 -2.50 5.79 -2.93
CA VAL A 35 -2.71 4.60 -2.11
C VAL A 35 -4.20 4.26 -2.08
N TYR A 36 -4.60 3.14 -2.67
CA TYR A 36 -5.98 2.65 -2.56
C TYR A 36 -6.19 1.97 -1.20
N LEU A 37 -7.33 2.24 -0.56
CA LEU A 37 -7.72 1.52 0.66
C LEU A 37 -7.98 0.04 0.33
N TYR A 38 -8.43 -0.25 -0.88
CA TYR A 38 -8.45 -1.62 -1.39
C TYR A 38 -7.02 -2.13 -1.60
N GLY A 39 -6.67 -3.18 -0.86
CA GLY A 39 -5.37 -3.84 -0.82
C GLY A 39 -4.29 -3.11 -0.04
N GLY A 40 -4.57 -1.93 0.54
CA GLY A 40 -3.52 -1.04 1.06
C GLY A 40 -2.51 -0.69 -0.03
N HIS A 41 -3.00 -0.52 -1.25
CA HIS A 41 -2.25 -0.75 -2.47
C HIS A 41 -1.71 0.56 -3.05
N VAL A 42 -0.39 0.72 -3.10
CA VAL A 42 0.22 1.87 -3.77
C VAL A 42 0.19 1.66 -5.28
N THR A 43 -0.46 2.56 -6.01
CA THR A 43 -0.70 2.42 -7.46
C THR A 43 -0.02 3.49 -8.30
N SER A 44 0.49 4.55 -7.68
CA SER A 44 1.28 5.56 -8.36
C SER A 44 2.31 6.12 -7.38
N TRP A 45 3.50 6.41 -7.89
CA TRP A 45 4.54 7.16 -7.22
C TRP A 45 5.26 8.00 -8.27
N ARG A 46 5.12 9.32 -8.15
CA ARG A 46 5.70 10.28 -9.08
C ARG A 46 6.77 11.11 -8.41
N ASN A 47 7.87 11.34 -9.13
CA ASN A 47 8.89 12.29 -8.70
C ASN A 47 8.41 13.74 -8.88
N ASP A 48 9.26 14.69 -8.51
CA ASP A 48 9.03 16.14 -8.64
C ASP A 48 8.96 16.62 -10.09
N HIS A 49 9.44 15.83 -11.05
CA HIS A 49 9.27 16.07 -12.49
C HIS A 49 7.96 15.50 -13.06
N GLY A 50 7.17 14.79 -12.24
CA GLY A 50 5.89 14.18 -12.65
C GLY A 50 6.03 12.83 -13.36
N GLU A 51 7.24 12.27 -13.41
CA GLU A 51 7.53 10.96 -14.01
C GLU A 51 7.01 9.85 -13.10
N GLU A 52 6.34 8.85 -13.69
CA GLU A 52 5.79 7.71 -12.96
C GLU A 52 6.86 6.63 -12.73
N LEU A 53 7.09 6.29 -11.46
CA LEU A 53 8.11 5.34 -11.01
C LEU A 53 7.55 3.93 -10.82
N LEU A 54 6.22 3.77 -10.78
CA LEU A 54 5.55 2.49 -10.65
C LEU A 54 4.82 2.09 -11.94
N PHE A 55 4.96 0.83 -12.33
CA PHE A 55 4.17 0.28 -13.42
C PHE A 55 2.82 -0.22 -12.91
N VAL A 56 1.73 0.36 -13.41
CA VAL A 56 0.38 -0.22 -13.32
C VAL A 56 -0.09 -0.61 -14.70
N SER A 57 -0.60 -1.85 -14.82
CA SER A 57 -1.01 -2.36 -16.12
C SER A 57 -2.24 -1.60 -16.65
N SER A 58 -2.23 -1.26 -17.95
CA SER A 58 -3.38 -0.67 -18.62
C SER A 58 -4.65 -1.54 -18.63
N LYS A 59 -4.52 -2.85 -18.38
CA LYS A 59 -5.67 -3.77 -18.19
C LYS A 59 -5.88 -4.17 -16.71
N ALA A 60 -5.34 -3.39 -15.77
CA ALA A 60 -5.58 -3.62 -14.35
C ALA A 60 -7.06 -3.42 -14.03
N ILE A 61 -7.61 -4.32 -13.20
CA ILE A 61 -9.01 -4.28 -12.77
C ILE A 61 -9.04 -3.67 -11.37
N PHE A 62 -9.61 -2.47 -11.26
CA PHE A 62 -9.86 -1.79 -9.99
C PHE A 62 -11.24 -2.20 -9.45
N LYS A 63 -11.40 -3.48 -9.12
CA LYS A 63 -12.68 -4.01 -8.63
C LYS A 63 -12.46 -5.26 -7.75
N PRO A 64 -12.97 -5.27 -6.50
CA PRO A 64 -13.01 -6.47 -5.69
C PRO A 64 -13.76 -7.63 -6.37
N PRO A 65 -13.38 -8.88 -6.10
CA PRO A 65 -12.34 -9.31 -5.16
C PRO A 65 -10.95 -9.49 -5.82
N LYS A 66 -10.73 -8.99 -7.06
CA LYS A 66 -9.47 -9.20 -7.77
C LYS A 66 -8.41 -8.18 -7.34
N ALA A 67 -7.19 -8.63 -7.11
CA ALA A 67 -6.07 -7.74 -6.81
C ALA A 67 -5.73 -6.83 -8.01
N ILE A 68 -5.29 -5.60 -7.73
CA ILE A 68 -4.85 -4.65 -8.76
C ILE A 68 -3.52 -5.13 -9.36
N ARG A 69 -3.39 -5.10 -10.69
CA ARG A 69 -2.17 -5.56 -11.38
C ARG A 69 -1.18 -4.41 -11.60
N GLY A 70 -0.09 -4.44 -10.84
CA GLY A 70 0.98 -3.43 -10.86
C GLY A 70 1.05 -2.64 -9.55
N GLY A 71 1.87 -1.59 -9.49
CA GLY A 71 2.10 -0.81 -8.28
C GLY A 71 2.83 -1.63 -7.21
N ILE A 72 2.35 -1.59 -5.96
CA ILE A 72 2.90 -2.35 -4.83
C ILE A 72 1.81 -3.21 -4.17
N PRO A 73 1.44 -4.37 -4.74
CA PRO A 73 0.59 -5.34 -4.07
C PRO A 73 1.28 -5.91 -2.82
N ILE A 74 0.51 -6.12 -1.77
CA ILE A 74 0.98 -6.74 -0.53
C ILE A 74 0.68 -8.24 -0.54
N CYS A 75 1.72 -9.06 -0.41
CA CYS A 75 1.59 -10.50 -0.20
C CYS A 75 1.54 -10.77 1.31
N PHE A 76 0.41 -11.25 1.83
CA PHE A 76 0.26 -11.65 3.22
C PHE A 76 -1.00 -12.52 3.39
N PRO A 77 -0.96 -13.58 4.21
CA PRO A 77 0.17 -14.08 5.02
C PRO A 77 1.01 -15.12 4.27
N GLN A 78 0.90 -15.19 2.94
CA GLN A 78 1.59 -16.16 2.10
C GLN A 78 2.26 -15.44 0.92
N PHE A 79 3.40 -15.97 0.48
CA PHE A 79 4.00 -15.60 -0.79
C PHE A 79 3.82 -16.74 -1.80
N GLY A 80 3.51 -16.41 -3.05
CA GLY A 80 3.25 -17.40 -4.09
C GLY A 80 2.19 -18.42 -3.68
N SER A 81 2.39 -19.66 -4.09
CA SER A 81 1.55 -20.82 -3.74
C SER A 81 2.21 -21.71 -2.68
N HIS A 82 3.00 -21.13 -1.77
CA HIS A 82 3.78 -21.88 -0.77
C HIS A 82 2.98 -22.38 0.45
N GLY A 83 1.66 -22.33 0.42
CA GLY A 83 0.79 -22.83 1.48
C GLY A 83 -0.64 -23.06 0.98
N SER A 84 -1.57 -23.29 1.90
CA SER A 84 -2.97 -23.65 1.60
C SER A 84 -3.86 -22.48 1.23
N LEU A 85 -3.35 -21.24 1.32
CA LEU A 85 -4.11 -20.04 0.98
C LEU A 85 -4.04 -19.75 -0.52
N GLU A 86 -4.92 -18.86 -0.97
CA GLU A 86 -4.84 -18.31 -2.33
C GLU A 86 -3.46 -17.73 -2.62
N GLN A 87 -3.09 -17.66 -3.90
CA GLN A 87 -1.77 -17.21 -4.31
C GLN A 87 -1.47 -15.81 -3.75
N HIS A 88 -0.34 -15.66 -3.06
CA HIS A 88 0.10 -14.46 -2.34
C HIS A 88 -0.77 -14.03 -1.14
N GLY A 89 -1.63 -14.93 -0.64
CA GLY A 89 -2.55 -14.63 0.43
C GLY A 89 -3.63 -13.62 0.03
N PHE A 90 -4.29 -13.04 1.02
CA PHE A 90 -5.54 -12.31 0.85
C PHE A 90 -5.44 -10.80 1.08
N ALA A 91 -4.32 -10.29 1.64
CA ALA A 91 -4.24 -8.88 2.07
C ALA A 91 -4.48 -7.86 0.94
N ARG A 92 -4.00 -8.19 -0.28
CA ARG A 92 -4.21 -7.39 -1.50
C ARG A 92 -5.63 -7.45 -2.08
N ASN A 93 -6.49 -8.32 -1.54
CA ASN A 93 -7.87 -8.55 -2.00
C ASN A 93 -8.91 -7.95 -1.04
N LYS A 94 -8.47 -7.17 -0.05
CA LYS A 94 -9.31 -6.67 1.05
C LYS A 94 -9.27 -5.16 1.17
N PHE A 95 -10.34 -4.59 1.72
CA PHE A 95 -10.31 -3.19 2.14
C PHE A 95 -9.58 -3.05 3.47
N TRP A 96 -8.59 -2.18 3.47
CA TRP A 96 -7.92 -1.70 4.67
C TRP A 96 -8.66 -0.48 5.19
N SER A 97 -8.64 -0.30 6.50
CA SER A 97 -9.18 0.90 7.15
C SER A 97 -8.06 1.90 7.41
N ILE A 98 -8.38 3.20 7.43
CA ILE A 98 -7.45 4.20 7.96
C ILE A 98 -7.33 3.96 9.47
N ASP A 99 -6.10 3.83 9.97
CA ASP A 99 -5.83 3.68 11.40
C ASP A 99 -5.82 5.07 12.04
N THR A 100 -6.84 5.36 12.85
CA THR A 100 -6.99 6.65 13.54
C THR A 100 -6.22 6.72 14.86
N ASP A 101 -5.70 5.59 15.33
CA ASP A 101 -4.88 5.49 16.55
C ASP A 101 -3.63 4.62 16.30
N PRO A 102 -2.75 5.05 15.37
CA PRO A 102 -1.54 4.31 15.06
C PRO A 102 -0.54 4.44 16.22
N PRO A 103 0.20 3.36 16.57
CA PRO A 103 1.30 3.46 17.52
C PRO A 103 2.31 4.52 17.07
N PRO A 104 2.95 5.26 18.00
CA PRO A 104 3.93 6.27 17.66
C PRO A 104 4.95 5.75 16.64
N PHE A 105 5.14 6.53 15.58
CA PHE A 105 6.10 6.22 14.54
C PHE A 105 6.76 7.53 14.09
N PRO A 106 8.07 7.68 14.33
CA PRO A 106 8.78 8.89 13.95
C PRO A 106 8.76 9.02 12.43
N THR A 107 8.21 10.11 11.95
CA THR A 107 8.28 10.51 10.54
C THR A 107 8.57 11.99 10.48
N ASN A 108 9.54 12.37 9.66
CA ASN A 108 9.81 13.78 9.36
C ASN A 108 8.90 14.30 8.24
N SER A 109 8.04 13.44 7.68
CA SER A 109 7.06 13.83 6.66
C SER A 109 5.69 14.10 7.28
N LYS A 110 5.04 15.15 6.80
CA LYS A 110 3.61 15.45 7.04
C LYS A 110 2.69 14.77 6.01
N SER A 111 3.27 14.07 5.03
CA SER A 111 2.57 13.43 3.92
C SER A 111 2.63 11.91 4.11
N PHE A 112 1.72 11.38 4.93
CA PHE A 112 1.62 9.95 5.19
C PHE A 112 0.19 9.52 5.50
N ILE A 113 -0.05 8.21 5.40
CA ILE A 113 -1.28 7.56 5.84
C ILE A 113 -0.95 6.29 6.61
N ASP A 114 -1.67 6.07 7.70
CA ASP A 114 -1.66 4.80 8.44
C ASP A 114 -2.90 4.00 8.08
N LEU A 115 -2.69 2.74 7.71
CA LEU A 115 -3.72 1.78 7.36
C LEU A 115 -3.63 0.57 8.30
N ILE A 116 -4.76 -0.06 8.55
CA ILE A 116 -4.86 -1.29 9.33
C ILE A 116 -5.78 -2.31 8.66
N LEU A 117 -5.29 -3.55 8.61
CA LEU A 117 -6.03 -4.74 8.24
C LEU A 117 -6.21 -5.61 9.49
N LYS A 118 -7.45 -6.01 9.74
CA LYS A 118 -7.86 -6.95 10.78
C LYS A 118 -8.53 -8.15 10.12
N PRO A 119 -8.48 -9.35 10.73
CA PRO A 119 -9.15 -10.53 10.19
C PRO A 119 -10.65 -10.28 10.07
N SER A 120 -11.23 -10.71 8.94
CA SER A 120 -12.68 -10.89 8.83
C SER A 120 -13.07 -12.31 9.21
N GLU A 121 -14.37 -12.57 9.44
CA GLU A 121 -14.86 -13.93 9.71
C GLU A 121 -14.44 -14.94 8.62
N GLU A 122 -14.47 -14.51 7.35
CA GLU A 122 -13.97 -15.31 6.22
C GLU A 122 -12.48 -15.66 6.33
N ASP A 123 -11.65 -14.75 6.85
CA ASP A 123 -10.22 -15.05 7.05
C ASP A 123 -10.04 -16.10 8.11
N THR A 124 -10.75 -15.97 9.22
CA THR A 124 -10.61 -16.89 10.35
C THR A 124 -11.02 -18.32 9.97
N GLN A 125 -11.87 -18.50 8.96
CA GLN A 125 -12.17 -19.82 8.39
C GLN A 125 -11.00 -20.43 7.60
N LYS A 126 -10.22 -19.61 6.88
CA LYS A 126 -9.11 -20.08 6.03
C LYS A 126 -7.76 -20.09 6.76
N TRP A 127 -7.55 -19.12 7.64
CA TRP A 127 -6.35 -18.87 8.42
C TRP A 127 -6.78 -18.45 9.84
N PRO A 128 -6.92 -19.41 10.78
CA PRO A 128 -7.60 -19.21 12.06
C PRO A 128 -6.72 -18.51 13.11
N TYR A 129 -6.18 -17.36 12.74
CA TYR A 129 -5.36 -16.53 13.62
C TYR A 129 -5.89 -15.10 13.69
N SER A 130 -5.82 -14.53 14.88
CA SER A 130 -6.10 -13.13 15.14
C SER A 130 -4.83 -12.31 15.02
N TYR A 131 -4.90 -11.25 14.22
CA TYR A 131 -3.76 -10.38 13.95
C TYR A 131 -4.22 -8.93 13.74
N GLU A 132 -3.27 -8.02 13.87
CA GLU A 132 -3.38 -6.68 13.28
C GLU A 132 -2.21 -6.49 12.34
N PHE A 133 -2.49 -6.17 11.09
CA PHE A 133 -1.47 -5.76 10.13
C PHE A 133 -1.63 -4.27 9.87
N ARG A 134 -0.70 -3.46 10.40
CA ARG A 134 -0.58 -2.03 10.14
C ARG A 134 0.41 -1.74 9.03
N LEU A 135 0.07 -0.78 8.19
CA LEU A 135 0.90 -0.26 7.11
C LEU A 135 0.93 1.26 7.20
N ARG A 136 2.11 1.86 7.29
CA ARG A 136 2.31 3.28 7.02
C ARG A 136 2.87 3.46 5.63
N VAL A 137 2.22 4.30 4.82
CA VAL A 137 2.77 4.80 3.56
C VAL A 137 3.11 6.27 3.76
N ALA A 138 4.38 6.64 3.57
CA ALA A 138 4.86 8.00 3.74
C ALA A 138 5.64 8.46 2.50
N LEU A 139 5.40 9.69 2.08
CA LEU A 139 6.15 10.35 1.03
C LEU A 139 7.09 11.38 1.67
N GLY A 140 8.39 11.16 1.61
CA GLY A 140 9.38 12.06 2.17
C GLY A 140 9.46 13.40 1.43
N PRO A 141 10.06 14.44 2.05
CA PRO A 141 10.25 15.74 1.40
C PRO A 141 11.16 15.64 0.15
N GLY A 142 12.03 14.63 0.13
CA GLY A 142 12.86 14.26 -1.01
C GLY A 142 12.08 13.63 -2.17
N GLY A 143 10.85 13.19 -1.95
CA GLY A 143 10.08 12.39 -2.91
C GLY A 143 10.32 10.88 -2.77
N ASP A 144 11.12 10.45 -1.80
CA ASP A 144 11.27 9.06 -1.39
C ASP A 144 9.95 8.49 -0.87
N LEU A 145 9.59 7.30 -1.35
CA LEU A 145 8.40 6.58 -0.88
C LEU A 145 8.81 5.51 0.14
N MET A 146 8.27 5.61 1.35
CA MET A 146 8.54 4.68 2.45
C MET A 146 7.27 3.90 2.82
N LEU A 147 7.38 2.57 2.86
CA LEU A 147 6.32 1.68 3.33
C LEU A 147 6.78 0.92 4.57
N THR A 148 6.16 1.18 5.71
CA THR A 148 6.47 0.48 6.97
C THR A 148 5.34 -0.46 7.36
N SER A 149 5.64 -1.76 7.43
CA SER A 149 4.69 -2.80 7.84
C SER A 149 4.95 -3.26 9.27
N ARG A 150 3.88 -3.46 10.05
CA ARG A 150 3.92 -4.00 11.41
C ARG A 150 2.80 -5.03 11.57
N VAL A 151 3.17 -6.27 11.86
CA VAL A 151 2.21 -7.36 12.14
C VAL A 151 2.25 -7.67 13.63
N ARG A 152 1.09 -7.61 14.28
CA ARG A 152 0.91 -7.96 15.69
C ARG A 152 0.05 -9.21 15.80
N ASN A 153 0.53 -10.20 16.54
CA ASN A 153 -0.31 -11.33 16.94
C ASN A 153 -1.25 -10.88 18.07
N THR A 154 -2.55 -11.10 17.88
CA THR A 154 -3.59 -10.73 18.85
C THR A 154 -4.45 -11.92 19.26
N ASN A 155 -3.95 -13.15 19.11
CA ASN A 155 -4.61 -14.35 19.61
C ASN A 155 -4.82 -14.25 21.12
N ALA A 156 -6.07 -14.43 21.57
CA ALA A 156 -6.42 -14.40 22.99
C ALA A 156 -5.76 -15.52 23.80
N ASP A 157 -5.48 -16.66 23.16
CA ASP A 157 -4.80 -17.81 23.76
C ASP A 157 -3.26 -17.72 23.65
N GLY A 158 -2.73 -16.64 23.07
CA GLY A 158 -1.29 -16.42 22.91
C GLY A 158 -0.61 -17.36 21.91
N LYS A 159 -1.36 -18.18 21.14
CA LYS A 159 -0.74 -19.10 20.18
C LYS A 159 0.03 -18.33 19.11
N PRO A 160 1.28 -18.72 18.81
CA PRO A 160 2.03 -18.13 17.71
C PRO A 160 1.44 -18.55 16.35
N PHE A 161 1.72 -17.75 15.32
CA PHE A 161 1.48 -18.11 13.93
C PHE A 161 2.70 -17.77 13.07
N THR A 162 2.84 -18.50 11.97
CA THR A 162 3.87 -18.24 10.96
C THR A 162 3.22 -17.60 9.75
N PHE A 163 3.90 -16.63 9.15
CA PHE A 163 3.46 -15.96 7.94
C PHE A 163 4.66 -15.64 7.04
N ALA A 164 4.38 -15.48 5.75
CA ALA A 164 5.26 -14.84 4.79
C ALA A 164 4.71 -13.46 4.42
N PHE A 165 5.62 -12.55 4.07
CA PHE A 165 5.29 -11.19 3.69
C PHE A 165 6.19 -10.72 2.55
N ALA A 166 5.62 -10.00 1.58
CA ALA A 166 6.38 -9.32 0.54
C ALA A 166 5.64 -8.08 0.00
N TYR A 167 6.40 -7.05 -0.33
CA TYR A 167 5.97 -6.00 -1.24
C TYR A 167 6.28 -6.43 -2.68
N HIS A 168 5.26 -6.65 -3.50
CA HIS A 168 5.42 -7.15 -4.86
C HIS A 168 5.59 -6.01 -5.87
N THR A 169 6.57 -5.15 -5.64
CA THR A 169 6.74 -3.87 -6.35
C THR A 169 6.97 -4.03 -7.85
N TYR A 170 6.20 -3.32 -8.65
CA TYR A 170 6.36 -3.19 -10.10
C TYR A 170 6.94 -1.82 -10.42
N PHE A 171 8.24 -1.75 -10.70
CA PHE A 171 8.88 -0.51 -11.13
C PHE A 171 8.59 -0.22 -12.60
N SER A 172 8.41 1.07 -12.91
CA SER A 172 8.33 1.56 -14.28
C SER A 172 9.74 1.57 -14.88
N VAL A 173 9.91 0.90 -16.02
CA VAL A 173 11.16 0.89 -16.79
C VAL A 173 10.81 1.17 -18.25
N SER A 174 11.63 1.99 -18.92
CA SER A 174 11.42 2.38 -20.32
C SER A 174 11.75 1.23 -21.29
N ASP A 175 12.78 0.45 -20.97
CA ASP A 175 13.20 -0.73 -21.73
C ASP A 175 13.77 -1.78 -20.76
N ILE A 176 13.16 -2.96 -20.73
CA ILE A 176 13.60 -4.06 -19.85
C ILE A 176 14.96 -4.64 -20.28
N SER A 177 15.36 -4.47 -21.54
CA SER A 177 16.58 -5.08 -22.08
C SER A 177 17.86 -4.44 -21.52
N GLY A 178 17.77 -3.21 -21.02
CA GLY A 178 18.87 -2.48 -20.38
C GLY A 178 18.77 -2.41 -18.85
N VAL A 179 17.87 -3.18 -18.22
CA VAL A 179 17.70 -3.17 -16.76
C VAL A 179 18.71 -4.10 -16.12
N GLU A 180 19.52 -3.55 -15.21
CA GLU A 180 20.42 -4.31 -14.35
C GLU A 180 20.01 -4.13 -12.88
N SER A 181 19.94 -5.23 -12.13
CA SER A 181 19.79 -5.20 -10.68
C SER A 181 21.18 -5.31 -10.05
N MET A 182 21.68 -4.22 -9.49
CA MET A 182 22.93 -4.22 -8.74
C MET A 182 22.64 -4.66 -7.30
N GLY A 183 23.37 -5.67 -6.80
CA GLY A 183 23.26 -6.22 -5.45
C GLY A 183 24.25 -5.63 -4.47
#